data_AF-A0A1B6H3C8-F1
#
_entry.id   AF-A0A1B6H3C8-F1
#
_cell.length_a   1.000
_cell.length_b   1.000
_cell.length_c   1.000
_cell.angle_alpha   90.00
_cell.angle_beta   90.00
_cell.angle_gamma   90.00
#
_symmetry.space_group_name_H-M   'P 1'
#
loop_
_entity.id
_entity.type
_entity.pdbx_description
1 polymer ?
#
loop_
_entity_poly.entity_id
_entity_poly.type
_entity_poly.pdbx_seq_one_letter_code
_entity_poly.pdbx_strand_id
1 'polypeptide(L)'
;MAVSFLSPVKSEQEILHNSMLEDDPNANSSVSPEETVSPRWGPTHKGAQELANLYSRGKRIQECISVSICVTLIAVNTCLIFYHIHLKNIPTILLAALCGIVSADFASGMVHWLADTWGSIDLPIIGKNFLRPFREHHIDPTS
;
A
#
# COMPACT_ATOMS: atom_id res chain seq x y z
N MET A 1 -2.99 -33.21 15.03
CA MET A 1 -1.75 -32.43 15.23
C MET A 1 -1.94 -31.09 14.53
N ALA A 2 -2.25 -30.03 15.30
CA ALA A 2 -2.50 -28.69 14.77
C ALA A 2 -1.17 -27.94 14.69
N VAL A 3 -0.69 -27.67 13.48
CA VAL A 3 0.53 -26.88 13.26
C VAL A 3 0.12 -25.42 13.10
N SER A 4 0.60 -24.59 14.03
CA SER A 4 0.38 -23.16 14.14
C SER A 4 0.71 -22.41 12.85
N PHE A 5 -0.30 -21.80 12.22
CA PHE A 5 -0.18 -20.94 11.02
C PHE A 5 0.04 -19.46 11.36
N LEU A 6 0.39 -19.15 12.60
CA LEU A 6 0.61 -17.80 13.09
C LEU A 6 2.11 -17.57 13.21
N SER A 7 2.62 -16.62 12.44
CA SER A 7 3.92 -16.00 12.69
C SER A 7 3.99 -15.59 14.17
N PRO A 8 5.12 -15.80 14.87
CA PRO A 8 5.23 -15.42 16.27
C PRO A 8 4.90 -13.93 16.43
N VAL A 9 3.96 -13.62 17.31
CA VAL A 9 3.63 -12.23 17.66
C VAL A 9 4.87 -11.66 18.35
N LYS A 10 5.51 -10.69 17.69
CA LYS A 10 6.67 -9.99 18.25
C LYS A 10 6.29 -9.32 19.56
N SER A 11 7.21 -9.32 20.52
CA SER A 11 7.01 -8.61 21.78
C SER A 11 6.98 -7.09 21.55
N GLU A 12 6.27 -6.33 22.39
CA GLU A 12 6.24 -4.86 22.28
C GLU A 12 7.65 -4.24 22.33
N GLN A 13 8.56 -4.85 23.10
CA GLN A 13 9.97 -4.42 23.17
C GLN A 13 10.70 -4.63 21.84
N GLU A 14 10.43 -5.75 21.16
CA GLU A 14 11.01 -6.07 19.86
C GLU A 14 10.41 -5.20 18.74
N ILE A 15 9.13 -4.84 18.86
CA ILE A 15 8.48 -3.88 17.96
C ILE A 15 9.10 -2.50 18.18
N LEU A 16 9.17 -2.01 19.42
CA LEU A 16 9.71 -0.70 19.75
C LEU A 16 11.17 -0.54 19.32
N HIS A 17 12.00 -1.57 19.53
CA HIS A 17 13.41 -1.55 19.14
C HIS A 17 13.60 -1.50 17.61
N ASN A 18 12.71 -2.17 16.85
CA ASN A 18 12.81 -2.25 15.39
C ASN A 18 11.92 -1.24 14.65
N SER A 19 11.08 -0.49 15.36
CA SER A 19 10.24 0.58 14.83
C SER A 19 11.02 1.89 14.72
N MET A 20 10.66 2.70 13.72
CA MET A 20 11.07 4.11 13.70
C MET A 20 10.40 4.87 14.85
N LEU A 21 11.11 5.83 15.44
CA LEU A 21 10.49 6.82 16.31
C LEU A 21 9.69 7.77 15.41
N GLU A 22 8.38 7.84 15.60
CA GLU A 22 7.49 8.72 14.81
C GLU A 22 7.92 10.20 14.90
N ASP A 23 8.52 10.59 16.04
CA ASP A 23 8.96 11.96 16.31
C ASP A 23 10.34 12.32 15.72
N ASP A 24 11.10 11.35 15.21
CA ASP A 24 12.45 11.60 14.70
C ASP A 24 12.87 10.62 13.59
N PRO A 25 12.36 10.82 12.37
CA PRO A 25 12.60 9.93 11.24
C PRO A 25 14.06 9.90 10.77
N ASN A 26 14.89 10.84 11.20
CA ASN A 26 16.30 10.94 10.79
C ASN A 26 17.30 10.70 11.94
N ALA A 27 16.81 10.25 13.10
CA ALA A 27 17.61 9.93 14.29
C ALA A 27 18.51 11.09 14.78
N ASN A 28 18.08 12.34 14.61
CA ASN A 28 18.81 13.51 15.12
C ASN A 28 18.85 13.59 16.65
N SER A 29 18.00 12.81 17.33
CA SER A 29 17.76 12.78 18.77
C SER A 29 18.34 11.53 19.45
N SER A 30 18.99 10.64 18.70
CA SER A 30 19.62 9.44 19.28
C SER A 30 20.79 9.86 20.17
N VAL A 31 20.69 9.57 21.48
CA VAL A 31 21.66 9.97 22.51
C VAL A 31 22.93 9.08 22.52
N SER A 32 23.01 8.12 21.60
CA SER A 32 24.04 7.07 21.55
C SER A 32 24.97 7.28 20.35
N PRO A 33 26.25 7.66 20.56
CA PRO A 33 27.19 7.99 19.49
C PRO A 33 27.50 6.84 18.51
N GLU A 34 27.24 5.59 18.90
CA GLU A 34 27.61 4.38 18.15
C GLU A 34 26.67 4.03 16.97
N GLU A 35 25.47 4.62 16.89
CA GLU A 35 24.49 4.32 15.82
C GLU A 35 24.69 5.15 14.52
N THR A 36 25.69 6.03 14.47
CA THR A 36 25.87 7.04 13.41
C THR A 36 26.54 6.54 12.12
N VAL A 37 26.90 5.26 12.00
CA VAL A 37 27.77 4.75 10.89
C VAL A 37 26.99 4.46 9.60
N SER A 38 25.67 4.28 9.66
CA SER A 38 24.85 4.03 8.47
C SER A 38 23.44 4.61 8.63
N PRO A 39 22.82 5.12 7.55
CA PRO A 39 21.42 5.55 7.61
C PRO A 39 20.55 4.39 8.11
N ARG A 40 19.71 4.67 9.11
CA ARG A 40 18.75 3.69 9.69
C ARG A 40 17.58 3.39 8.74
N TRP A 41 17.62 3.91 7.52
CA TRP A 41 16.65 3.72 6.44
C TRP A 41 17.34 3.12 5.19
N GLY A 42 16.56 2.56 4.27
CA GLY A 42 17.05 1.95 3.04
C GLY A 42 17.15 0.42 3.07
N PRO A 43 17.62 -0.23 1.98
CA PRO A 43 17.54 -1.68 1.78
C PRO A 43 18.37 -2.51 2.78
N THR A 44 19.26 -1.86 3.53
CA THR A 44 20.06 -2.48 4.59
C THR A 44 19.37 -2.48 5.96
N HIS A 45 18.23 -1.77 6.12
CA HIS A 45 17.48 -1.73 7.36
C HIS A 45 16.70 -3.04 7.59
N LYS A 46 16.71 -3.53 8.84
CA LYS A 46 16.07 -4.80 9.21
C LYS A 46 14.57 -4.80 8.95
N GLY A 47 13.89 -3.67 9.15
CA GLY A 47 12.46 -3.51 8.82
C GLY A 47 12.19 -3.68 7.32
N ALA A 48 12.98 -3.02 6.46
CA ALA A 48 12.85 -3.11 5.00
C ALA A 48 13.20 -4.52 4.46
N GLN A 49 14.15 -5.22 5.07
CA GLN A 49 14.49 -6.60 4.70
C GLN A 49 13.43 -7.60 5.14
N GLU A 50 12.86 -7.41 6.33
CA GLU A 50 11.77 -8.25 6.80
C GLU A 50 10.57 -8.09 5.86
N LEU A 51 10.21 -6.85 5.54
CA LEU A 51 9.23 -6.48 4.51
C LEU A 51 9.42 -7.18 3.18
N ALA A 52 10.63 -7.12 2.63
CA ALA A 52 10.97 -7.77 1.37
C ALA A 52 10.82 -9.29 1.46
N ASN A 53 11.19 -9.90 2.59
CA ASN A 53 11.05 -11.34 2.83
C ASN A 53 9.58 -11.80 2.95
N LEU A 54 8.67 -10.87 3.26
CA LEU A 54 7.24 -11.14 3.40
C LEU A 54 6.50 -11.06 2.05
N TYR A 55 7.17 -10.61 0.99
CA TYR A 55 6.61 -10.55 -0.36
C TYR A 55 6.55 -11.93 -1.00
N SER A 56 5.38 -12.54 -0.98
CA SER A 56 5.18 -13.84 -1.61
C SER A 56 5.17 -13.72 -3.15
N ARG A 57 5.60 -14.79 -3.84
CA ARG A 57 5.43 -14.91 -5.30
C ARG A 57 3.97 -14.71 -5.73
N GLY A 58 3.01 -15.14 -4.90
CA GLY A 58 1.58 -14.95 -5.15
C GLY A 58 1.16 -13.48 -5.13
N LYS A 59 1.66 -12.68 -4.17
CA LYS A 59 1.40 -11.24 -4.11
C LYS A 59 1.94 -10.52 -5.36
N ARG A 60 3.14 -10.87 -5.79
CA ARG A 60 3.75 -10.29 -7.00
C ARG A 60 2.96 -10.63 -8.28
N ILE A 61 2.45 -11.86 -8.39
CA ILE A 61 1.58 -12.26 -9.50
C ILE A 61 0.26 -11.48 -9.46
N GLN A 62 -0.35 -11.32 -8.27
CA GLN A 62 -1.58 -10.55 -8.11
C GLN A 62 -1.41 -9.09 -8.56
N GLU A 63 -0.30 -8.45 -8.20
CA GLU A 63 0.03 -7.10 -8.66
C GLU A 63 0.17 -7.02 -10.18
N CYS A 64 0.94 -7.95 -10.76
CA CYS A 64 1.13 -7.99 -12.21
C CYS A 64 -0.21 -8.14 -12.94
N ILE A 65 -1.06 -9.06 -12.50
CA ILE A 65 -2.40 -9.26 -13.05
C ILE A 65 -3.24 -7.98 -12.90
N SER A 66 -3.26 -7.39 -11.69
CA SER A 66 -4.04 -6.18 -11.40
C SER A 66 -3.62 -5.00 -12.29
N VAL A 67 -2.32 -4.77 -12.43
CA VAL A 67 -1.77 -3.68 -13.25
C VAL A 67 -2.06 -3.95 -14.73
N SER A 68 -1.85 -5.18 -15.23
CA SER A 68 -2.15 -5.53 -16.62
C SER A 68 -3.62 -5.34 -16.97
N ILE A 69 -4.54 -5.74 -16.08
CA ILE A 69 -5.97 -5.53 -16.27
C ILE A 69 -6.30 -4.03 -16.29
N CYS A 70 -5.77 -3.26 -15.33
CA CYS A 70 -5.99 -1.82 -15.25
C CYS A 70 -5.56 -1.10 -16.53
N VAL A 71 -4.32 -1.34 -17.00
CA VAL A 71 -3.78 -0.74 -18.22
C VAL A 71 -4.60 -1.16 -19.45
N THR A 72 -5.00 -2.42 -19.54
CA THR A 72 -5.84 -2.92 -20.64
C THR A 72 -7.20 -2.21 -20.66
N LEU A 73 -7.85 -2.09 -19.50
CA LEU A 73 -9.13 -1.39 -19.39
C LEU A 73 -9.01 0.09 -19.75
N ILE A 74 -7.94 0.77 -19.31
CA ILE A 74 -7.67 2.17 -19.69
C ILE A 74 -7.52 2.29 -21.20
N ALA A 75 -6.72 1.43 -21.83
CA ALA A 75 -6.50 1.45 -23.28
C ALA A 75 -7.82 1.22 -24.05
N VAL A 76 -8.58 0.19 -23.68
CA VAL A 76 -9.87 -0.13 -24.32
C VAL A 76 -10.88 1.01 -24.15
N ASN A 77 -11.06 1.55 -22.94
CA ASN A 77 -11.99 2.66 -22.71
C ASN A 77 -11.56 3.91 -23.49
N THR A 78 -10.27 4.19 -23.55
CA THR A 78 -9.73 5.32 -24.33
C THR A 78 -10.05 5.15 -25.81
N CYS A 79 -9.81 3.97 -26.38
CA CYS A 79 -10.16 3.66 -27.77
C CYS A 79 -11.67 3.82 -28.03
N LEU A 80 -12.51 3.33 -27.12
CA LEU A 80 -13.98 3.45 -27.23
C LEU A 80 -14.43 4.91 -27.17
N ILE A 81 -13.85 5.72 -26.28
CA ILE A 81 -14.14 7.16 -26.19
C ILE A 81 -13.79 7.84 -27.51
N PHE A 82 -12.60 7.60 -28.06
CA PHE A 82 -12.19 8.19 -29.34
C PHE A 82 -13.08 7.75 -30.50
N TYR A 83 -13.52 6.50 -30.52
CA TYR A 83 -14.41 5.99 -31.57
C TYR A 83 -15.82 6.58 -31.49
N HIS A 84 -16.32 6.85 -30.29
CA HIS A 84 -17.70 7.32 -30.07
C HIS A 84 -17.83 8.82 -29.76
N ILE A 85 -16.73 9.58 -29.78
CA ILE A 85 -16.78 11.01 -29.44
C ILE A 85 -17.55 11.80 -30.50
N HIS A 86 -18.65 12.42 -30.07
CA HIS A 86 -19.37 13.39 -30.87
C HIS A 86 -19.16 14.79 -30.28
N LEU A 87 -18.60 15.70 -31.07
CA LEU A 87 -18.27 17.08 -30.64
C LEU A 87 -19.51 17.88 -30.17
N LYS A 88 -20.71 17.45 -30.53
CA LYS A 88 -21.96 18.03 -30.03
C LYS A 88 -22.18 17.78 -28.53
N ASN A 89 -21.59 16.71 -27.99
CA ASN A 89 -21.81 16.25 -26.62
C ASN A 89 -20.70 16.72 -25.66
N ILE A 90 -19.83 17.65 -26.08
CA ILE A 90 -18.71 18.13 -25.25
C ILE A 90 -19.14 18.56 -23.84
N PRO A 91 -20.23 19.33 -23.63
CA PRO A 91 -20.66 19.69 -22.28
C PRO A 91 -21.01 18.48 -21.41
N THR A 92 -21.68 17.48 -21.98
CA THR A 92 -22.00 16.23 -21.28
C THR A 92 -20.75 15.41 -20.96
N ILE A 93 -19.78 15.37 -21.87
CA ILE A 93 -18.50 14.69 -21.67
C ILE A 93 -17.72 15.35 -20.51
N LEU A 94 -17.69 16.68 -20.46
CA LEU A 94 -17.04 17.43 -19.37
C LEU A 94 -17.73 17.19 -18.02
N LEU A 95 -19.06 17.21 -18.00
CA LEU A 95 -19.81 16.91 -16.77
C LEU A 95 -19.57 15.47 -16.31
N ALA A 96 -19.61 14.50 -17.23
CA ALA A 96 -19.34 13.10 -16.92
C ALA A 96 -17.91 12.90 -16.40
N ALA A 97 -16.91 13.59 -16.97
CA ALA A 97 -15.54 13.56 -16.49
C ALA A 97 -15.42 14.12 -15.06
N LEU A 98 -16.06 15.26 -14.77
CA LEU A 98 -16.09 15.84 -13.43
C LEU A 98 -16.75 14.89 -12.42
N CYS A 99 -17.93 14.37 -12.74
CA CYS A 99 -18.62 13.38 -11.90
C CYS A 99 -17.77 12.12 -11.70
N GLY A 100 -17.06 11.68 -12.73
CA GLY A 100 -16.14 10.55 -12.68
C GLY A 100 -14.99 10.79 -11.68
N ILE A 101 -14.37 11.96 -11.72
CA ILE A 101 -13.30 12.34 -10.77
C ILE A 101 -13.83 12.33 -9.34
N VAL A 102 -14.95 13.01 -9.08
CA VAL A 102 -15.54 13.10 -7.73
C VAL A 102 -15.93 11.71 -7.21
N SER A 103 -16.53 10.89 -8.07
CA SER A 103 -16.95 9.53 -7.68
C SER A 103 -15.74 8.63 -7.42
N ALA A 104 -14.68 8.75 -8.21
CA ALA A 104 -13.45 7.96 -8.02
C ALA A 104 -12.74 8.35 -6.72
N ASP A 105 -12.63 9.65 -6.44
CA ASP A 105 -12.05 10.16 -5.20
C ASP A 105 -12.83 9.65 -3.98
N PHE A 106 -14.16 9.85 -3.96
CA PHE A 106 -15.02 9.36 -2.89
C PHE A 106 -14.95 7.84 -2.71
N ALA A 107 -15.03 7.07 -3.80
CA ALA A 107 -14.98 5.61 -3.74
C ALA A 107 -13.63 5.12 -3.21
N SER A 108 -12.54 5.73 -3.66
CA SER A 108 -11.18 5.38 -3.19
C SER A 108 -11.01 5.70 -1.71
N GLY A 109 -11.47 6.88 -1.26
CA GLY A 109 -11.47 7.28 0.14
C GLY A 109 -12.34 6.38 1.02
N MET A 110 -13.52 5.96 0.53
CA MET A 110 -14.39 5.02 1.24
C MET A 110 -13.73 3.65 1.40
N VAL A 111 -13.12 3.11 0.34
CA VAL A 111 -12.39 1.83 0.40
C VAL A 111 -11.20 1.92 1.37
N HIS A 112 -10.47 3.04 1.34
CA HIS A 112 -9.38 3.31 2.27
C HIS A 112 -9.87 3.36 3.72
N TRP A 113 -10.91 4.16 4.00
CA TRP A 113 -11.50 4.26 5.34
C TRP A 113 -12.03 2.93 5.86
N LEU A 114 -12.67 2.12 5.01
CA LEU A 114 -13.14 0.78 5.37
C LEU A 114 -11.97 -0.14 5.74
N ALA A 115 -10.87 -0.07 4.98
CA ALA A 115 -9.66 -0.84 5.23
C ALA A 115 -9.02 -0.44 6.59
N ASP A 116 -8.96 0.84 6.92
CA ASP A 116 -8.38 1.29 8.19
C ASP A 116 -9.28 1.01 9.40
N THR A 117 -10.60 1.16 9.23
CA THR A 117 -11.55 1.06 10.34
C THR A 117 -11.94 -0.38 10.66
N TRP A 118 -12.11 -1.24 9.65
CA TRP A 118 -12.54 -2.64 9.82
C TRP A 118 -11.54 -3.68 9.34
N GLY A 119 -10.41 -3.27 8.76
CA GLY A 119 -9.41 -4.20 8.26
C GLY A 119 -8.62 -4.88 9.38
N SER A 120 -8.78 -6.21 9.50
CA SER A 120 -7.90 -7.05 10.32
C SER A 120 -6.90 -7.83 9.47
N ILE A 121 -5.65 -7.93 9.96
CA ILE A 121 -4.58 -8.74 9.33
C ILE A 121 -4.93 -10.23 9.39
N ASP A 122 -5.82 -10.62 10.30
CA ASP A 122 -6.27 -12.00 10.50
C ASP A 122 -7.18 -12.52 9.37
N LEU A 123 -7.62 -11.65 8.46
CA LEU A 123 -8.35 -12.07 7.27
C LEU A 123 -7.39 -12.86 6.34
N PRO A 124 -7.66 -14.16 6.10
CA PRO A 124 -6.67 -15.07 5.50
C PRO A 124 -6.26 -14.73 4.07
N ILE A 125 -7.08 -13.95 3.35
CA ILE A 125 -6.86 -13.61 1.93
C ILE A 125 -6.63 -12.09 1.76
N ILE A 126 -7.42 -11.26 2.44
CA ILE A 126 -7.40 -9.80 2.28
C ILE A 126 -6.42 -9.14 3.26
N GLY A 127 -6.33 -9.64 4.50
CA GLY A 127 -5.50 -9.08 5.57
C GLY A 127 -4.00 -9.10 5.27
N LYS A 128 -3.48 -10.28 4.92
CA LYS A 128 -2.04 -10.46 4.70
C LYS A 128 -1.49 -9.79 3.44
N ASN A 129 -2.33 -9.58 2.42
CA ASN A 129 -1.89 -9.11 1.09
C ASN A 129 -2.32 -7.68 0.74
N PHE A 130 -3.40 -7.16 1.33
CA PHE A 130 -3.87 -5.80 1.05
C PHE A 130 -3.70 -4.88 2.26
N LEU A 131 -4.07 -5.33 3.46
CA LEU A 131 -4.04 -4.48 4.67
C LEU A 131 -2.64 -4.29 5.26
N ARG A 132 -1.75 -5.26 5.05
CA ARG A 132 -0.37 -5.18 5.53
C ARG A 132 0.42 -4.02 4.87
N PRO A 133 0.50 -3.86 3.54
CA PRO A 133 1.19 -2.72 2.92
C PRO A 133 0.67 -1.34 3.38
N PHE A 134 -0.65 -1.18 3.59
CA PHE A 134 -1.22 0.08 4.09
C PHE A 134 -0.70 0.41 5.49
N ARG A 135 -0.71 -0.57 6.40
CA ARG A 135 -0.21 -0.39 7.77
C ARG A 135 1.30 -0.24 7.83
N GLU A 136 1.99 -0.80 6.85
CA GLU A 136 3.45 -0.79 6.78
C GLU A 136 4.01 0.50 6.19
N HIS A 137 3.26 1.22 5.35
CA HIS A 137 3.61 2.59 4.94
C HIS A 137 3.64 3.56 6.13
N HIS A 138 2.78 3.36 7.13
CA HIS A 138 2.82 4.15 8.37
C HIS A 138 4.06 3.83 9.23
N ILE A 139 4.73 2.69 8.97
CA ILE A 139 5.93 2.23 9.68
C ILE A 139 7.21 2.53 8.87
N ASP A 140 7.14 2.49 7.53
CA ASP A 140 8.22 2.79 6.58
C ASP A 140 7.68 3.56 5.35
N PRO A 141 7.76 4.91 5.36
CA PRO A 141 7.22 5.77 4.30
C PRO A 141 8.03 5.74 3.00
N THR A 142 9.10 4.94 2.91
CA THR A 142 10.05 4.89 1.79
C THR A 142 9.98 3.61 0.96
N SER A 143 9.01 2.74 1.25
CA SER A 143 8.80 1.44 0.58
C SER A 143 8.17 1.50 -0.81
#